data_AF-A0A9P6FD80-F1
#
_entry.id   AF-A0A9P6FD80-F1
#
_cell.length_a   1.000
_cell.length_b   1.000
_cell.length_c   1.000
_cell.angle_alpha   90.00
_cell.angle_beta   90.00
_cell.angle_gamma   90.00
#
_symmetry.space_group_name_H-M   'P 1'
#
loop_
_entity.id
_entity.type
_entity.pdbx_description
1 polymer ?
#
loop_
_entity_poly.entity_id
_entity_poly.type
_entity_poly.pdbx_seq_one_letter_code
_entity_poly.pdbx_strand_id
1 'polypeptide(L)'
;MLLNFSAAIALLCASTTVAAAGLHTVQMDRHSNSAHRNADSATKRYLHKRGMSSTSPLTSITGDVMYTVPLGLGTPAQQFNLAIDTGSPVTWVVASSCTSSLCSKVANRFDCAASSSCQQSTTPFNISYVDGSEVAGSYIAEKYTLGTLSFKGAVGLVSQDSSAMGATVDGIMGLWYYPAGSDVPILNVLKNSSALTQPQIGVWLKGSNSEANAPGGEITFGGADTSKYSGEISYVDCTGDSPWTIPVGGLTVNGQTISTSGAMATLDTGTSLMLVSQTVSDAINGAIPGAVKDSKVGWFLPCKGNYPIKITFGTRQYTIPYTALAVQDQTATTDTGETVCLSAAMYPTGETASISDWLLGDAFLKNVYTVFDFSTEKGRIGLATLGSGGSSSNSSLDNSTDSSNGNSAGSRGAMLSSMLQALTVIAVAVATFA
;
A
#
# COMPACT_ATOMS: atom_id res chain seq x y z
N MET A 1 -4.43 -50.59 -42.67
CA MET A 1 -5.46 -50.79 -41.64
C MET A 1 -5.43 -49.55 -40.75
N LEU A 2 -6.25 -48.57 -41.13
CA LEU A 2 -6.47 -47.31 -40.43
C LEU A 2 -7.48 -47.57 -39.30
N LEU A 3 -7.22 -47.07 -38.10
CA LEU A 3 -8.20 -47.00 -37.02
C LEU A 3 -8.29 -45.55 -36.55
N ASN A 4 -9.33 -44.88 -37.07
CA ASN A 4 -9.82 -43.59 -36.62
C ASN A 4 -10.43 -43.73 -35.22
N PHE A 5 -9.94 -42.96 -34.26
CA PHE A 5 -10.70 -42.61 -33.07
C PHE A 5 -11.13 -41.14 -33.19
N SER A 6 -12.35 -40.92 -33.70
CA SER A 6 -13.05 -39.64 -33.56
C SER A 6 -13.62 -39.57 -32.15
N ALA A 7 -12.95 -38.84 -31.26
CA ALA A 7 -13.57 -38.36 -30.03
C ALA A 7 -14.33 -37.07 -30.36
N ALA A 8 -15.65 -37.14 -30.28
CA ALA A 8 -16.53 -35.97 -30.38
C ALA A 8 -16.28 -35.06 -29.18
N ILE A 9 -15.67 -33.89 -29.43
CA ILE A 9 -15.67 -32.78 -28.48
C ILE A 9 -17.10 -32.23 -28.47
N ALA A 10 -17.86 -32.60 -27.44
CA ALA A 10 -19.11 -31.93 -27.12
C ALA A 10 -18.76 -30.51 -26.68
N LEU A 11 -18.89 -29.57 -27.62
CA LEU A 11 -18.83 -28.15 -27.35
C LEU A 11 -20.05 -27.78 -26.50
N LEU A 12 -19.94 -27.86 -25.17
CA LEU A 12 -20.88 -27.14 -24.30
C LEU A 12 -20.65 -25.65 -24.56
N CYS A 13 -21.49 -25.06 -25.40
CA CYS A 13 -21.76 -23.63 -25.37
C CYS A 13 -22.39 -23.32 -24.01
N ALA A 14 -21.57 -23.19 -22.97
CA ALA A 14 -21.94 -22.41 -21.81
C ALA A 14 -22.18 -21.00 -22.35
N SER A 15 -23.43 -20.54 -22.29
CA SER A 15 -23.79 -19.15 -22.52
C SER A 15 -23.03 -18.31 -21.50
N THR A 16 -21.83 -17.88 -21.85
CA THR A 16 -21.14 -16.82 -21.13
C THR A 16 -21.97 -15.58 -21.40
N THR A 17 -22.74 -15.16 -20.39
CA THR A 17 -23.11 -13.76 -20.29
C THR A 17 -21.81 -12.99 -20.23
N VAL A 18 -21.33 -12.52 -21.38
CA VAL A 18 -20.23 -11.56 -21.42
C VAL A 18 -20.76 -10.36 -20.64
N ALA A 19 -20.23 -10.15 -19.45
CA ALA A 19 -20.47 -8.91 -18.72
C ALA A 19 -20.14 -7.78 -19.70
N ALA A 20 -21.12 -6.92 -19.97
CA ALA A 20 -20.91 -5.79 -20.87
C ALA A 20 -19.70 -5.00 -20.36
N ALA A 21 -18.75 -4.70 -21.25
CA ALA A 21 -17.60 -3.88 -20.93
C ALA A 21 -18.08 -2.58 -20.27
N GLY A 22 -17.66 -2.35 -19.04
CA GLY A 22 -18.14 -1.25 -18.22
C GLY A 22 -17.09 -0.74 -17.26
N LEU A 23 -17.40 0.41 -16.65
CA LEU A 23 -16.72 0.86 -15.43
C LEU A 23 -17.32 0.09 -14.25
N HIS A 24 -16.47 -0.60 -13.51
CA HIS A 24 -16.85 -1.38 -12.34
C HIS A 24 -16.29 -0.74 -11.09
N THR A 25 -17.11 0.08 -10.43
CA THR A 25 -16.72 0.80 -9.21
C THR A 25 -17.17 0.03 -7.97
N VAL A 26 -16.25 -0.13 -7.02
CA VAL A 26 -16.50 -0.77 -5.73
C VAL A 26 -16.07 0.17 -4.61
N GLN A 27 -16.92 0.29 -3.59
CA GLN A 27 -16.61 1.02 -2.37
C GLN A 27 -15.56 0.26 -1.58
N MET A 28 -14.58 0.99 -1.07
CA MET A 28 -13.58 0.46 -0.15
C MET A 28 -13.97 0.78 1.29
N ASP A 29 -13.68 -0.14 2.20
CA ASP A 29 -13.76 0.13 3.63
C ASP A 29 -12.39 0.49 4.17
N ARG A 30 -12.35 1.46 5.09
CA ARG A 30 -11.12 1.84 5.78
C ARG A 30 -11.08 1.19 7.16
N HIS A 31 -10.06 0.36 7.38
CA HIS A 31 -9.78 -0.23 8.67
C HIS A 31 -8.53 0.40 9.28
N SER A 32 -8.61 0.77 10.56
CA SER A 32 -7.43 1.08 11.35
C SER A 32 -6.99 -0.20 12.04
N ASN A 33 -5.79 -0.67 11.73
CA ASN A 33 -5.28 -1.88 12.34
C ASN A 33 -4.48 -1.53 13.58
N SER A 34 -5.11 -1.67 14.75
CA SER A 34 -4.44 -1.39 16.00
C SER A 34 -3.44 -2.45 16.44
N ALA A 35 -3.38 -3.61 15.78
CA ALA A 35 -2.43 -4.67 16.11
C ALA A 35 -1.15 -4.64 15.25
N HIS A 36 -1.20 -4.03 14.04
CA HIS A 36 -0.07 -3.88 13.10
C HIS A 36 0.69 -2.57 13.27
N ARG A 37 0.81 -2.17 14.53
CA ARG A 37 1.24 -0.85 14.94
C ARG A 37 2.78 -0.74 14.88
N ASN A 38 3.41 -0.97 13.72
CA ASN A 38 4.80 -0.60 13.52
C ASN A 38 5.28 -0.09 12.14
N ALA A 39 6.06 1.01 12.12
CA ALA A 39 6.89 1.38 10.98
C ALA A 39 7.97 0.33 10.71
N ASP A 40 8.28 -0.54 11.69
CA ASP A 40 8.94 -1.82 11.49
C ASP A 40 8.24 -2.61 10.38
N SER A 41 6.95 -2.95 10.48
CA SER A 41 6.19 -3.65 9.43
C SER A 41 6.07 -2.84 8.14
N ALA A 42 5.90 -1.52 8.18
CA ALA A 42 5.81 -0.70 6.95
C ALA A 42 7.15 -0.64 6.20
N THR A 43 8.21 -0.25 6.90
CA THR A 43 9.60 -0.25 6.43
C THR A 43 10.02 -1.62 5.93
N LYS A 44 9.76 -2.64 6.75
CA LYS A 44 10.05 -4.00 6.38
C LYS A 44 9.30 -4.26 5.09
N ARG A 45 7.97 -4.19 5.02
CA ARG A 45 7.12 -4.48 3.82
C ARG A 45 7.70 -3.98 2.49
N TYR A 46 8.45 -2.88 2.48
CA TYR A 46 9.17 -2.37 1.33
C TYR A 46 10.44 -3.15 0.91
N LEU A 47 11.37 -3.50 1.82
CA LEU A 47 12.73 -3.95 1.46
C LEU A 47 12.78 -5.28 0.68
N HIS A 48 11.95 -6.28 1.03
CA HIS A 48 11.95 -7.59 0.37
C HIS A 48 10.87 -7.76 -0.70
N LYS A 49 9.86 -6.86 -0.83
CA LYS A 49 9.03 -6.76 -2.06
C LYS A 49 9.92 -6.58 -3.31
N ARG A 50 11.15 -6.07 -3.12
CA ARG A 50 12.18 -5.85 -4.16
C ARG A 50 13.47 -6.66 -3.98
N GLY A 51 13.47 -7.71 -3.16
CA GLY A 51 14.61 -8.63 -3.03
C GLY A 51 15.85 -8.11 -2.28
N MET A 52 15.75 -7.03 -1.49
CA MET A 52 16.88 -6.53 -0.68
C MET A 52 16.89 -7.17 0.71
N SER A 53 17.84 -8.09 0.96
CA SER A 53 18.04 -8.78 2.25
C SER A 53 18.51 -7.82 3.36
N SER A 54 17.93 -7.90 4.55
CA SER A 54 18.34 -7.14 5.74
C SER A 54 18.25 -8.00 7.00
N THR A 55 19.30 -7.99 7.82
CA THR A 55 19.49 -8.84 9.01
C THR A 55 19.42 -8.09 10.36
N SER A 56 18.99 -6.82 10.37
CA SER A 56 18.99 -5.99 11.59
C SER A 56 17.57 -5.82 12.17
N PRO A 57 17.42 -5.76 13.52
CA PRO A 57 16.13 -5.50 14.14
C PRO A 57 15.71 -4.04 13.89
N LEU A 58 14.67 -3.84 13.06
CA LEU A 58 14.06 -2.54 12.85
C LEU A 58 13.05 -2.23 13.97
N THR A 59 12.76 -0.97 14.15
CA THR A 59 12.17 -0.39 15.36
C THR A 59 10.68 -0.07 15.18
N SER A 60 9.89 -0.41 16.21
CA SER A 60 8.43 -0.50 16.19
C SER A 60 7.70 0.87 16.24
N ILE A 61 6.74 1.19 15.32
CA ILE A 61 5.92 2.43 15.34
C ILE A 61 4.44 2.36 14.85
N THR A 62 3.52 2.60 15.77
CA THR A 62 2.07 2.55 15.71
C THR A 62 1.34 3.11 14.45
N GLY A 63 0.31 2.41 13.92
CA GLY A 63 -0.84 3.04 13.22
C GLY A 63 -1.17 2.70 11.74
N ASP A 64 -1.22 1.43 11.30
CA ASP A 64 -1.51 1.12 9.89
C ASP A 64 -2.99 1.34 9.49
N VAL A 65 -3.21 1.90 8.30
CA VAL A 65 -4.51 2.00 7.64
C VAL A 65 -4.52 1.02 6.49
N MET A 66 -5.57 0.20 6.40
CA MET A 66 -5.80 -0.70 5.27
C MET A 66 -7.12 -0.38 4.60
N TYR A 67 -7.12 -0.42 3.27
CA TYR A 67 -8.32 -0.30 2.45
C TYR A 67 -8.70 -1.67 1.92
N THR A 68 -9.90 -2.13 2.27
CA THR A 68 -10.40 -3.42 1.82
C THR A 68 -11.51 -3.26 0.80
N VAL A 69 -11.67 -4.27 -0.05
CA VAL A 69 -12.80 -4.40 -0.96
C VAL A 69 -13.55 -5.70 -0.70
N PRO A 70 -14.90 -5.70 -0.81
CA PRO A 70 -15.66 -6.92 -0.81
C PRO A 70 -15.39 -7.70 -2.11
N LEU A 71 -15.01 -8.97 -1.98
CA LEU A 71 -14.75 -9.87 -3.10
C LEU A 71 -15.47 -11.21 -2.90
N GLY A 72 -16.18 -11.65 -3.94
CA GLY A 72 -16.72 -12.99 -4.04
C GLY A 72 -15.76 -13.92 -4.80
N LEU A 73 -15.49 -15.10 -4.25
CA LEU A 73 -14.80 -16.21 -4.92
C LEU A 73 -15.70 -17.45 -4.90
N GLY A 74 -15.85 -18.16 -6.01
CA GLY A 74 -16.60 -19.42 -6.02
C GLY A 74 -17.89 -19.42 -6.82
N THR A 75 -18.43 -20.62 -7.01
CA THR A 75 -19.79 -20.88 -7.48
C THR A 75 -20.48 -21.92 -6.59
N PRO A 76 -21.37 -21.51 -5.65
CA PRO A 76 -21.75 -20.12 -5.33
C PRO A 76 -20.60 -19.31 -4.70
N ALA A 77 -20.70 -17.98 -4.78
CA ALA A 77 -19.65 -17.09 -4.27
C ALA A 77 -19.59 -17.09 -2.73
N GLN A 78 -18.39 -17.33 -2.20
CA GLN A 78 -17.98 -17.11 -0.82
C GLN A 78 -17.39 -15.70 -0.71
N GLN A 79 -17.75 -14.96 0.34
CA GLN A 79 -17.46 -13.52 0.46
C GLN A 79 -16.25 -13.26 1.35
N PHE A 80 -15.43 -12.28 0.96
CA PHE A 80 -14.21 -11.87 1.64
C PHE A 80 -14.05 -10.35 1.62
N ASN A 81 -13.32 -9.81 2.59
CA ASN A 81 -12.83 -8.43 2.58
C ASN A 81 -11.32 -8.43 2.39
N LEU A 82 -10.84 -8.08 1.19
CA LEU A 82 -9.41 -8.16 0.86
C LEU A 82 -8.76 -6.79 0.83
N ALA A 83 -7.60 -6.65 1.45
CA ALA A 83 -6.80 -5.42 1.37
C ALA A 83 -6.27 -5.21 -0.05
N ILE A 84 -6.46 -4.01 -0.61
CA ILE A 84 -5.94 -3.69 -1.94
C ILE A 84 -4.44 -3.36 -1.90
N ASP A 85 -3.62 -4.08 -2.65
CA ASP A 85 -2.17 -3.91 -2.63
C ASP A 85 -1.60 -3.89 -4.05
N THR A 86 -1.27 -2.69 -4.53
CA THR A 86 -0.63 -2.45 -5.83
C THR A 86 0.85 -2.84 -5.85
N GLY A 87 1.48 -2.98 -4.69
CA GLY A 87 2.82 -3.56 -4.54
C GLY A 87 2.85 -5.09 -4.40
N SER A 88 1.73 -5.81 -4.47
CA SER A 88 1.68 -7.28 -4.35
C SER A 88 1.16 -7.96 -5.62
N PRO A 89 1.77 -9.08 -6.07
CA PRO A 89 1.40 -9.71 -7.34
C PRO A 89 0.29 -10.75 -7.25
N VAL A 90 0.07 -11.32 -6.06
CA VAL A 90 -0.86 -12.43 -5.87
C VAL A 90 -2.04 -11.96 -5.05
N THR A 91 -3.25 -12.23 -5.55
CA THR A 91 -4.45 -12.20 -4.71
C THR A 91 -4.54 -13.51 -3.95
N TRP A 92 -4.71 -13.47 -2.64
CA TRP A 92 -4.78 -14.67 -1.81
C TRP A 92 -5.83 -14.57 -0.70
N VAL A 93 -6.31 -15.74 -0.28
CA VAL A 93 -7.27 -15.92 0.82
C VAL A 93 -6.85 -17.11 1.67
N VAL A 94 -7.30 -17.14 2.93
CA VAL A 94 -7.02 -18.25 3.84
C VAL A 94 -7.92 -19.45 3.53
N ALA A 95 -7.33 -20.64 3.44
CA ALA A 95 -8.07 -21.89 3.26
C ALA A 95 -8.88 -22.26 4.50
N SER A 96 -10.07 -22.82 4.31
CA SER A 96 -10.89 -23.38 5.40
C SER A 96 -10.18 -24.48 6.18
N SER A 97 -9.24 -25.18 5.52
CA SER A 97 -8.39 -26.22 6.09
C SER A 97 -7.16 -25.69 6.85
N CYS A 98 -6.88 -24.38 6.82
CA CYS A 98 -5.76 -23.82 7.58
C CYS A 98 -6.09 -23.76 9.07
N THR A 99 -5.34 -24.51 9.88
CA THR A 99 -5.59 -24.67 11.32
C THR A 99 -4.63 -23.88 12.21
N SER A 100 -3.74 -23.05 11.63
CA SER A 100 -2.84 -22.22 12.42
C SER A 100 -3.62 -21.22 13.29
N SER A 101 -3.02 -20.79 14.40
CA SER A 101 -3.65 -19.85 15.34
C SER A 101 -3.96 -18.47 14.74
N LEU A 102 -3.32 -18.11 13.63
CA LEU A 102 -3.60 -16.89 12.88
C LEU A 102 -4.69 -17.11 11.85
N CYS A 103 -4.66 -18.22 11.11
CA CYS A 103 -5.77 -18.61 10.22
C CYS A 103 -7.10 -18.73 10.96
N SER A 104 -7.09 -19.21 12.21
CA SER A 104 -8.32 -19.31 13.02
C SER A 104 -8.94 -17.95 13.36
N LYS A 105 -8.17 -16.86 13.31
CA LYS A 105 -8.64 -15.48 13.55
C LYS A 105 -9.20 -14.81 12.30
N VAL A 106 -8.91 -15.36 11.12
CA VAL A 106 -9.50 -14.89 9.86
C VAL A 106 -10.97 -15.30 9.81
N ALA A 107 -11.84 -14.33 9.60
CA ALA A 107 -13.28 -14.50 9.68
C ALA A 107 -13.80 -15.35 8.50
N ASN A 108 -13.44 -14.97 7.28
CA ASN A 108 -13.86 -15.66 6.08
C ASN A 108 -12.69 -16.51 5.52
N ARG A 109 -12.90 -17.82 5.46
CA ARG A 109 -11.94 -18.77 4.90
C ARG A 109 -12.55 -19.51 3.72
N PHE A 110 -11.78 -19.70 2.66
CA PHE A 110 -12.26 -20.30 1.42
C PHE A 110 -12.28 -21.82 1.49
N ASP A 111 -13.45 -22.39 1.20
CA ASP A 111 -13.64 -23.83 1.01
C ASP A 111 -13.76 -24.17 -0.48
N CYS A 112 -12.70 -24.72 -1.06
CA CYS A 112 -12.69 -25.15 -2.45
C CYS A 112 -13.72 -26.25 -2.75
N ALA A 113 -14.02 -27.13 -1.79
CA ALA A 113 -15.00 -28.21 -1.98
C ALA A 113 -16.44 -27.69 -2.06
N ALA A 114 -16.71 -26.52 -1.49
CA ALA A 114 -18.00 -25.84 -1.57
C ALA A 114 -18.19 -25.01 -2.85
N SER A 115 -17.17 -24.93 -3.73
CA SER A 115 -17.25 -24.21 -5.01
C SER A 115 -17.16 -25.16 -6.21
N SER A 116 -18.20 -25.16 -7.04
CA SER A 116 -18.21 -25.92 -8.31
C SER A 116 -17.26 -25.37 -9.37
N SER A 117 -16.73 -24.16 -9.21
CA SER A 117 -15.76 -23.55 -10.13
C SER A 117 -14.30 -23.72 -9.70
N CYS A 118 -14.04 -24.34 -8.53
CA CYS A 118 -12.70 -24.37 -7.99
C CYS A 118 -11.84 -25.40 -8.73
N GLN A 119 -10.67 -24.96 -9.19
CA GLN A 119 -9.68 -25.84 -9.80
C GLN A 119 -8.37 -25.73 -9.03
N GLN A 120 -8.09 -26.73 -8.21
CA GLN A 120 -6.89 -26.74 -7.40
C GLN A 120 -5.65 -27.05 -8.24
N SER A 121 -4.59 -26.24 -8.09
CA SER A 121 -3.28 -26.52 -8.67
C SER A 121 -2.38 -27.23 -7.66
N THR A 122 -1.45 -28.03 -8.14
CA THR A 122 -0.34 -28.56 -7.33
C THR A 122 0.83 -27.59 -7.24
N THR A 123 0.80 -26.48 -8.00
CA THR A 123 1.84 -25.45 -7.95
C THR A 123 1.79 -24.74 -6.60
N PRO A 124 2.85 -24.86 -5.77
CA PRO A 124 2.93 -24.13 -4.53
C PRO A 124 3.10 -22.64 -4.83
N PHE A 125 2.60 -21.81 -3.91
CA PHE A 125 3.01 -20.42 -3.84
C PHE A 125 3.48 -20.13 -2.42
N ASN A 126 4.43 -19.22 -2.34
CA ASN A 126 4.94 -18.71 -1.09
C ASN A 126 5.15 -17.22 -1.28
N ILE A 127 4.63 -16.43 -0.34
CA ILE A 127 4.87 -15.01 -0.24
C ILE A 127 5.45 -14.79 1.14
N SER A 128 6.75 -14.52 1.18
CA SER A 128 7.37 -13.96 2.36
C SER A 128 7.12 -12.46 2.35
N TYR A 129 6.43 -11.99 3.38
CA TYR A 129 6.40 -10.57 3.68
C TYR A 129 7.66 -10.21 4.40
N VAL A 130 8.02 -8.96 4.18
CA VAL A 130 9.29 -8.50 4.66
C VAL A 130 9.30 -8.25 6.18
N ASP A 131 8.12 -8.16 6.81
CA ASP A 131 8.00 -8.10 8.28
C ASP A 131 8.45 -9.40 8.97
N GLY A 132 8.88 -10.40 8.18
CA GLY A 132 9.28 -11.72 8.60
C GLY A 132 8.11 -12.71 8.62
N SER A 133 6.90 -12.23 8.32
CA SER A 133 5.78 -13.10 8.12
C SER A 133 5.77 -13.74 6.74
N GLU A 134 5.02 -14.83 6.62
CA GLU A 134 4.97 -15.67 5.45
C GLU A 134 3.54 -16.17 5.30
N VAL A 135 3.06 -16.16 4.07
CA VAL A 135 1.91 -16.97 3.69
C VAL A 135 2.32 -17.97 2.62
N ALA A 136 2.02 -19.23 2.87
CA ALA A 136 2.34 -20.31 1.95
C ALA A 136 1.12 -21.21 1.71
N GLY A 137 1.06 -21.75 0.50
CA GLY A 137 -0.02 -22.65 0.10
C GLY A 137 0.11 -23.08 -1.35
N SER A 138 -1.03 -23.16 -2.03
CA SER A 138 -1.09 -23.56 -3.44
C SER A 138 -1.97 -22.61 -4.25
N TYR A 139 -1.69 -22.47 -5.53
CA TYR A 139 -2.58 -21.74 -6.41
C TYR A 139 -3.87 -22.53 -6.65
N ILE A 140 -4.97 -21.82 -6.82
CA ILE A 140 -6.22 -22.34 -7.38
C ILE A 140 -6.66 -21.43 -8.52
N ALA A 141 -7.40 -21.94 -9.50
CA ALA A 141 -8.18 -21.09 -10.40
C ALA A 141 -9.62 -21.00 -9.89
N GLU A 142 -10.15 -19.77 -9.87
CA GLU A 142 -11.51 -19.49 -9.41
C GLU A 142 -12.17 -18.38 -10.22
N LYS A 143 -13.50 -18.30 -10.13
CA LYS A 143 -14.34 -17.19 -10.55
C LYS A 143 -14.33 -16.10 -9.47
N TYR A 144 -13.89 -14.93 -9.89
CA TYR A 144 -13.96 -13.67 -9.15
C TYR A 144 -15.29 -12.97 -9.39
N THR A 145 -15.81 -12.33 -8.36
CA THR A 145 -16.96 -11.41 -8.43
C THR A 145 -16.66 -10.18 -7.58
N LEU A 146 -16.49 -9.03 -8.23
CA LEU A 146 -16.18 -7.75 -7.59
C LEU A 146 -17.20 -6.70 -8.03
N GLY A 147 -18.21 -6.44 -7.20
CA GLY A 147 -19.38 -5.67 -7.61
C GLY A 147 -20.05 -6.31 -8.85
N THR A 148 -20.06 -5.60 -9.98
CA THR A 148 -20.58 -6.11 -11.25
C THR A 148 -19.52 -6.76 -12.15
N LEU A 149 -18.24 -6.70 -11.78
CA LEU A 149 -17.14 -7.33 -12.51
C LEU A 149 -17.08 -8.82 -12.18
N SER A 150 -17.02 -9.68 -13.20
CA SER A 150 -16.77 -11.11 -13.00
C SER A 150 -15.83 -11.67 -14.06
N PHE A 151 -14.85 -12.45 -13.61
CA PHE A 151 -13.82 -13.06 -14.44
C PHE A 151 -13.28 -14.32 -13.77
N LYS A 152 -12.46 -15.12 -14.46
CA LYS A 152 -11.72 -16.23 -13.86
C LYS A 152 -10.25 -15.88 -13.76
N GLY A 153 -9.58 -16.27 -12.67
CA GLY A 153 -8.15 -16.00 -12.45
C GLY A 153 -7.55 -16.90 -11.38
N ALA A 154 -6.24 -16.77 -11.16
CA ALA A 154 -5.53 -17.52 -10.13
C ALA A 154 -5.59 -16.83 -8.75
N VAL A 155 -5.89 -17.60 -7.71
CA VAL A 155 -5.88 -17.18 -6.30
C VAL A 155 -4.82 -17.99 -5.55
N GLY A 156 -4.06 -17.36 -4.66
CA GLY A 156 -3.27 -18.07 -3.66
C GLY A 156 -4.18 -18.59 -2.53
N LEU A 157 -4.25 -19.90 -2.34
CA LEU A 157 -4.99 -20.52 -1.24
C LEU A 157 -4.04 -20.84 -0.08
N VAL A 158 -4.06 -19.99 0.96
CA VAL A 158 -3.11 -20.03 2.08
C VAL A 158 -3.43 -21.17 3.04
N SER A 159 -2.41 -21.97 3.35
CA SER A 159 -2.46 -23.10 4.30
C SER A 159 -1.52 -22.92 5.50
N GLN A 160 -0.61 -21.94 5.42
CA GLN A 160 0.31 -21.54 6.48
C GLN A 160 0.36 -20.01 6.47
N ASP A 161 0.14 -19.38 7.62
CA ASP A 161 0.06 -17.92 7.75
C ASP A 161 0.74 -17.46 9.04
N SER A 162 1.71 -16.56 8.90
CA SER A 162 2.31 -15.80 10.00
C SER A 162 2.12 -14.28 9.88
N SER A 163 1.37 -13.80 8.88
CA SER A 163 1.16 -12.37 8.57
C SER A 163 0.29 -11.63 9.56
N ALA A 164 -0.41 -12.37 10.41
CA ALA A 164 -1.17 -11.87 11.55
C ALA A 164 -2.16 -10.74 11.21
N MET A 165 -2.68 -10.68 9.97
CA MET A 165 -3.56 -9.63 9.45
C MET A 165 -4.66 -9.21 10.44
N GLY A 166 -5.09 -7.94 10.34
CA GLY A 166 -6.16 -7.41 11.20
C GLY A 166 -7.43 -8.25 11.09
N ALA A 167 -8.21 -8.33 12.18
CA ALA A 167 -9.39 -9.20 12.25
C ALA A 167 -10.48 -8.93 11.19
N THR A 168 -10.41 -7.77 10.52
CA THR A 168 -11.35 -7.35 9.47
C THR A 168 -10.83 -7.59 8.05
N VAL A 169 -9.65 -8.19 7.90
CA VAL A 169 -9.00 -8.42 6.59
C VAL A 169 -8.80 -9.91 6.38
N ASP A 170 -9.43 -10.46 5.34
CA ASP A 170 -9.42 -11.90 5.05
C ASP A 170 -8.28 -12.34 4.12
N GLY A 171 -7.56 -11.37 3.54
CA GLY A 171 -6.41 -11.58 2.67
C GLY A 171 -6.02 -10.32 1.90
N ILE A 172 -5.26 -10.49 0.83
CA ILE A 172 -4.78 -9.39 -0.03
C ILE A 172 -5.30 -9.59 -1.44
N MET A 173 -5.74 -8.50 -2.07
CA MET A 173 -5.98 -8.38 -3.50
C MET A 173 -4.75 -7.75 -4.14
N GLY A 174 -3.90 -8.59 -4.73
CA GLY A 174 -2.69 -8.17 -5.42
C GLY A 174 -3.00 -7.49 -6.76
N LEU A 175 -2.50 -6.27 -6.94
CA LEU A 175 -2.75 -5.39 -8.09
C LEU A 175 -1.45 -5.00 -8.82
N TRP A 176 -0.43 -5.85 -8.77
CA TRP A 176 0.75 -5.76 -9.63
C TRP A 176 0.39 -6.08 -11.09
N TYR A 177 0.96 -5.35 -12.05
CA TYR A 177 0.96 -5.73 -13.47
C TYR A 177 2.36 -6.12 -13.97
N TYR A 178 2.53 -7.31 -14.57
CA TYR A 178 3.79 -7.73 -15.21
C TYR A 178 3.78 -7.43 -16.71
N PRO A 179 4.64 -6.53 -17.22
CA PRO A 179 4.76 -6.22 -18.65
C PRO A 179 4.95 -7.45 -19.55
N ALA A 180 5.75 -8.42 -19.11
CA ALA A 180 6.05 -9.64 -19.85
C ALA A 180 4.87 -10.62 -19.97
N GLY A 181 3.76 -10.39 -19.26
CA GLY A 181 2.64 -11.31 -19.18
C GLY A 181 2.78 -12.31 -18.03
N SER A 182 1.65 -12.76 -17.50
CA SER A 182 1.53 -13.79 -16.45
C SER A 182 0.06 -14.20 -16.30
N ASP A 183 -0.20 -15.44 -15.90
CA ASP A 183 -1.56 -15.92 -15.61
C ASP A 183 -1.94 -15.74 -14.13
N VAL A 184 -1.03 -15.21 -13.30
CA VAL A 184 -1.22 -15.12 -11.84
C VAL A 184 -1.79 -13.77 -11.40
N PRO A 185 -1.14 -12.61 -11.66
CA PRO A 185 -1.74 -11.35 -11.26
C PRO A 185 -3.02 -11.09 -12.04
N ILE A 186 -4.06 -10.70 -11.31
CA ILE A 186 -5.39 -10.49 -11.86
C ILE A 186 -5.40 -9.39 -12.92
N LEU A 187 -4.47 -8.43 -12.90
CA LEU A 187 -4.39 -7.37 -13.91
C LEU A 187 -3.90 -7.89 -15.26
N ASN A 188 -2.98 -8.86 -15.26
CA ASN A 188 -2.55 -9.52 -16.48
C ASN A 188 -3.68 -10.33 -17.10
N VAL A 189 -4.46 -11.04 -16.26
CA VAL A 189 -5.65 -11.77 -16.68
C VAL A 189 -6.71 -10.82 -17.25
N LEU A 190 -7.00 -9.73 -16.55
CA LEU A 190 -8.01 -8.74 -16.95
C LEU A 190 -7.61 -7.99 -18.22
N LYS A 191 -6.31 -7.69 -18.43
CA LYS A 191 -5.80 -7.04 -19.65
C LYS A 191 -6.18 -7.80 -20.92
N ASN A 192 -6.18 -9.13 -20.83
CA ASN A 192 -6.48 -10.02 -21.95
C ASN A 192 -7.95 -10.45 -22.00
N SER A 193 -8.79 -9.90 -21.11
CA SER A 193 -10.23 -10.18 -21.06
C SER A 193 -11.03 -9.05 -21.71
N SER A 194 -12.27 -9.34 -22.12
CA SER A 194 -13.24 -8.30 -22.53
C SER A 194 -14.02 -7.71 -21.36
N ALA A 195 -13.60 -7.99 -20.12
CA ALA A 195 -14.34 -7.59 -18.92
C ALA A 195 -14.19 -6.11 -18.58
N LEU A 196 -13.16 -5.44 -19.12
CA LEU A 196 -12.85 -4.03 -18.85
C LEU A 196 -13.02 -3.19 -20.11
N THR A 197 -13.59 -1.98 -19.98
CA THR A 197 -13.62 -1.01 -21.08
C THR A 197 -12.21 -0.55 -21.46
N GLN A 198 -11.37 -0.29 -20.46
CA GLN A 198 -9.96 0.02 -20.62
C GLN A 198 -9.14 -0.80 -19.61
N PRO A 199 -7.93 -1.27 -19.96
CA PRO A 199 -6.97 -1.88 -19.02
C PRO A 199 -6.44 -0.87 -17.98
N GLN A 200 -7.32 -0.37 -17.12
CA GLN A 200 -7.08 0.68 -16.14
C GLN A 200 -7.80 0.39 -14.83
N ILE A 201 -7.19 0.83 -13.73
CA ILE A 201 -7.82 0.95 -12.43
C ILE A 201 -7.67 2.37 -11.92
N GLY A 202 -8.79 3.01 -11.60
CA GLY A 202 -8.82 4.29 -10.89
C GLY A 202 -9.00 4.10 -9.39
N VAL A 203 -8.23 4.80 -8.58
CA VAL A 203 -8.25 4.73 -7.11
C VAL A 203 -8.44 6.13 -6.53
N TRP A 204 -9.46 6.24 -5.67
CA TRP A 204 -9.70 7.40 -4.82
C TRP A 204 -9.70 6.95 -3.36
N LEU A 205 -8.77 7.46 -2.56
CA LEU A 205 -8.71 7.18 -1.13
C LEU A 205 -9.28 8.36 -0.34
N LYS A 206 -10.14 8.07 0.64
CA LYS A 206 -10.68 9.07 1.56
C LYS A 206 -9.72 9.29 2.73
N GLY A 207 -9.50 10.57 3.05
CA GLY A 207 -8.63 11.01 4.15
C GLY A 207 -9.15 10.70 5.56
N SER A 208 -8.25 10.86 6.55
CA SER A 208 -8.33 10.36 7.93
C SER A 208 -9.37 10.99 8.88
N ASN A 209 -10.15 11.99 8.44
CA ASN A 209 -11.24 12.56 9.25
C ASN A 209 -12.48 11.64 9.34
N SER A 210 -12.40 10.44 8.77
CA SER A 210 -13.46 9.44 8.78
C SER A 210 -13.30 8.49 9.97
N GLU A 211 -14.41 8.13 10.61
CA GLU A 211 -14.46 7.10 11.66
C GLU A 211 -13.85 5.76 11.20
N ALA A 212 -13.43 4.92 12.15
CA ALA A 212 -13.02 3.55 11.84
C ALA A 212 -14.21 2.79 11.22
N ASN A 213 -14.00 2.08 10.10
CA ASN A 213 -15.04 1.41 9.32
C ASN A 213 -16.02 2.35 8.59
N ALA A 214 -15.59 3.58 8.27
CA ALA A 214 -16.30 4.46 7.35
C ALA A 214 -15.93 4.15 5.89
N PRO A 215 -16.73 4.62 4.89
CA PRO A 215 -16.37 4.53 3.48
C PRO A 215 -14.97 5.10 3.26
N GLY A 216 -14.04 4.22 2.90
CA GLY A 216 -12.61 4.47 2.82
C GLY A 216 -12.16 5.02 1.47
N GLY A 217 -12.99 4.91 0.45
CA GLY A 217 -12.63 5.32 -0.89
C GLY A 217 -13.38 4.51 -1.93
N GLU A 218 -12.95 4.62 -3.18
CA GLU A 218 -13.48 3.83 -4.29
C GLU A 218 -12.36 3.35 -5.20
N ILE A 219 -12.49 2.11 -5.67
CA ILE A 219 -11.68 1.53 -6.73
C ILE A 219 -12.57 1.28 -7.95
N THR A 220 -12.14 1.71 -9.12
CA THR A 220 -12.87 1.59 -10.38
C THR A 220 -12.05 0.80 -11.37
N PHE A 221 -12.54 -0.36 -11.80
CA PHE A 221 -11.93 -1.16 -12.86
C PHE A 221 -12.54 -0.76 -14.21
N GLY A 222 -11.73 -0.72 -15.26
CA GLY A 222 -12.18 -0.40 -16.61
C GLY A 222 -11.95 1.04 -17.04
N GLY A 223 -11.38 1.89 -16.17
CA GLY A 223 -11.12 3.31 -16.45
C GLY A 223 -11.08 4.16 -15.19
N ALA A 224 -11.09 5.48 -15.39
CA ALA A 224 -11.14 6.48 -14.33
C ALA A 224 -12.58 6.95 -14.05
N ASP A 225 -12.93 7.12 -12.77
CA ASP A 225 -14.16 7.75 -12.33
C ASP A 225 -14.02 9.27 -12.33
N THR A 226 -14.61 9.92 -13.33
CA THR A 226 -14.59 11.37 -13.54
C THR A 226 -15.26 12.16 -12.41
N SER A 227 -16.06 11.52 -11.54
CA SER A 227 -16.69 12.20 -10.41
C SER A 227 -15.73 12.46 -9.23
N LYS A 228 -14.57 11.80 -9.20
CA LYS A 228 -13.62 11.84 -8.07
C LYS A 228 -12.45 12.79 -8.26
N TYR A 229 -12.25 13.32 -9.46
CA TYR A 229 -11.16 14.22 -9.77
C TYR A 229 -11.64 15.45 -10.54
N SER A 230 -10.77 16.45 -10.61
CA SER A 230 -10.99 17.66 -11.40
C SER A 230 -9.80 17.91 -12.34
N GLY A 231 -10.07 18.60 -13.45
CA GLY A 231 -9.09 18.82 -14.50
C GLY A 231 -8.72 17.54 -15.24
N GLU A 232 -7.59 17.57 -15.94
CA GLU A 232 -7.10 16.43 -16.73
C GLU A 232 -6.22 15.49 -15.90
N ILE A 233 -6.16 14.22 -16.28
CA ILE A 233 -5.22 13.24 -15.74
C ILE A 233 -3.87 13.41 -16.43
N SER A 234 -2.80 13.61 -15.64
CA SER A 234 -1.43 13.63 -16.15
C SER A 234 -0.81 12.25 -16.02
N TYR A 235 -0.50 11.64 -17.16
CA TYR A 235 0.13 10.33 -17.20
C TYR A 235 1.65 10.42 -17.22
N VAL A 236 2.30 9.50 -16.51
CA VAL A 236 3.76 9.31 -16.49
C VAL A 236 4.04 7.83 -16.70
N ASP A 237 4.89 7.51 -17.67
CA ASP A 237 5.23 6.12 -18.01
C ASP A 237 6.04 5.46 -16.89
N CYS A 238 5.75 4.19 -16.63
CA CYS A 238 6.54 3.38 -15.72
C CYS A 238 7.86 3.01 -16.38
N THR A 239 8.98 3.32 -15.73
CA THR A 239 10.33 3.07 -16.27
C THR A 239 11.24 2.28 -15.33
N GLY A 240 10.78 1.95 -14.11
CA GLY A 240 11.54 1.15 -13.15
C GLY A 240 11.41 -0.36 -13.37
N ASP A 241 12.21 -1.13 -12.63
CA ASP A 241 12.19 -2.60 -12.64
C ASP A 241 11.01 -3.18 -11.84
N SER A 242 10.39 -2.35 -11.00
CA SER A 242 9.18 -2.64 -10.24
C SER A 242 7.94 -2.08 -10.94
N PRO A 243 6.75 -2.68 -10.76
CA PRO A 243 5.50 -2.19 -11.31
C PRO A 243 5.20 -0.81 -10.75
N TRP A 244 4.38 -0.03 -11.45
CA TRP A 244 3.83 1.22 -10.93
C TRP A 244 4.89 2.21 -10.45
N THR A 245 6.08 2.16 -11.09
CA THR A 245 7.28 2.89 -10.68
C THR A 245 7.60 3.98 -11.68
N ILE A 246 7.46 5.23 -11.26
CA ILE A 246 7.60 6.44 -12.11
C ILE A 246 8.72 7.35 -11.60
N PRO A 247 9.38 8.13 -12.49
CA PRO A 247 10.46 9.04 -12.11
C PRO A 247 9.96 10.23 -11.29
N VAL A 248 10.69 10.57 -10.23
CA VAL A 248 10.43 11.76 -9.40
C VAL A 248 11.18 12.96 -10.00
N GLY A 249 10.43 13.89 -10.60
CA GLY A 249 10.98 15.08 -11.26
C GLY A 249 11.44 16.18 -10.30
N GLY A 250 10.97 16.17 -9.05
CA GLY A 250 11.36 17.20 -8.08
C GLY A 250 10.66 17.05 -6.73
N LEU A 251 11.28 17.58 -5.68
CA LEU A 251 10.77 17.60 -4.32
C LEU A 251 11.04 18.98 -3.70
N THR A 252 10.01 19.59 -3.12
CA THR A 252 10.12 20.85 -2.36
C THR A 252 9.41 20.70 -1.03
N VAL A 253 10.06 21.10 0.05
CA VAL A 253 9.49 21.10 1.40
C VAL A 253 9.74 22.46 2.03
N ASN A 254 8.68 23.11 2.52
CA ASN A 254 8.81 24.43 3.15
C ASN A 254 9.58 25.45 2.28
N GLY A 255 9.30 25.47 0.96
CA GLY A 255 9.99 26.33 0.00
C GLY A 255 11.43 25.92 -0.36
N GLN A 256 12.01 24.94 0.33
CA GLN A 256 13.35 24.43 0.06
C GLN A 256 13.30 23.30 -0.97
N THR A 257 14.13 23.38 -2.00
CA THR A 257 14.29 22.29 -2.97
C THR A 257 15.17 21.20 -2.39
N ILE A 258 14.68 19.97 -2.38
CA ILE A 258 15.42 18.79 -1.95
C ILE A 258 15.81 18.01 -3.20
N SER A 259 17.08 17.62 -3.30
CA SER A 259 17.55 16.78 -4.40
C SER A 259 16.84 15.43 -4.38
N THR A 260 16.21 15.06 -5.50
CA THR A 260 15.69 13.70 -5.69
C THR A 260 16.79 12.73 -6.11
N SER A 261 17.93 13.23 -6.59
CA SER A 261 19.06 12.42 -7.06
C SER A 261 18.66 11.34 -8.07
N GLY A 262 17.69 11.65 -8.94
CA GLY A 262 17.17 10.72 -9.94
C GLY A 262 16.25 9.62 -9.37
N ALA A 263 15.67 9.86 -8.19
CA ALA A 263 14.79 8.90 -7.54
C ALA A 263 13.62 8.46 -8.44
N MET A 264 13.29 7.19 -8.31
CA MET A 264 12.06 6.59 -8.79
C MET A 264 11.09 6.43 -7.61
N ALA A 265 9.79 6.38 -7.88
CA ALA A 265 8.77 6.15 -6.85
C ALA A 265 7.74 5.11 -7.32
N THR A 266 7.52 4.08 -6.51
CA THR A 266 6.37 3.18 -6.64
C THR A 266 5.19 3.72 -5.85
N LEU A 267 4.03 3.73 -6.47
CA LEU A 267 2.77 4.07 -5.79
C LEU A 267 2.14 2.78 -5.28
N ASP A 268 1.96 2.67 -3.96
CA ASP A 268 1.54 1.43 -3.31
C ASP A 268 0.40 1.65 -2.31
N THR A 269 -0.79 1.19 -2.67
CA THR A 269 -2.01 1.20 -1.84
C THR A 269 -1.92 0.27 -0.62
N GLY A 270 -0.98 -0.68 -0.62
CA GLY A 270 -0.70 -1.57 0.52
C GLY A 270 0.21 -0.95 1.58
N THR A 271 0.59 0.32 1.43
CA THR A 271 1.51 1.03 2.32
C THR A 271 0.87 2.31 2.87
N SER A 272 1.01 2.55 4.17
CA SER A 272 0.48 3.77 4.82
C SER A 272 1.36 5.02 4.64
N LEU A 273 2.69 4.88 4.73
CA LEU A 273 3.63 6.00 4.82
C LEU A 273 4.33 6.28 3.48
N MET A 274 5.16 7.31 3.44
CA MET A 274 6.15 7.52 2.39
C MET A 274 7.49 6.96 2.86
N LEU A 275 7.96 5.88 2.24
CA LEU A 275 9.28 5.34 2.49
C LEU A 275 10.25 5.89 1.45
N VAL A 276 11.30 6.54 1.93
CA VAL A 276 12.35 7.15 1.12
C VAL A 276 13.71 6.81 1.72
N SER A 277 14.80 7.12 1.01
CA SER A 277 16.14 6.93 1.58
C SER A 277 16.32 7.76 2.85
N GLN A 278 17.18 7.29 3.76
CA GLN A 278 17.45 8.01 5.00
C GLN A 278 17.90 9.45 4.72
N THR A 279 18.74 9.68 3.71
CA THR A 279 19.17 11.02 3.29
C THR A 279 18.00 11.90 2.88
N VAL A 280 17.07 11.36 2.08
CA VAL A 280 15.88 12.12 1.64
C VAL A 280 14.93 12.38 2.80
N SER A 281 14.70 11.39 3.67
CA SER A 281 13.89 11.55 4.88
C SER A 281 14.48 12.61 5.81
N ASP A 282 15.80 12.57 6.04
CA ASP A 282 16.49 13.56 6.87
C ASP A 282 16.38 14.96 6.27
N ALA A 283 16.45 15.10 4.93
CA ALA A 283 16.25 16.37 4.25
C ALA A 283 14.79 16.88 4.33
N ILE A 284 13.80 16.00 4.14
CA ILE A 284 12.37 16.35 4.23
C ILE A 284 12.05 16.88 5.62
N ASN A 285 12.39 16.10 6.64
CA ASN A 285 12.04 16.42 8.00
C ASN A 285 12.89 17.57 8.56
N GLY A 286 14.18 17.65 8.20
CA GLY A 286 15.07 18.73 8.59
C GLY A 286 14.69 20.11 8.02
N ALA A 287 13.90 20.15 6.94
CA ALA A 287 13.36 21.40 6.38
C ALA A 287 12.20 21.98 7.21
N ILE A 288 11.70 21.26 8.23
CA ILE A 288 10.55 21.64 9.05
C ILE A 288 11.01 22.14 10.42
N PRO A 289 10.71 23.41 10.77
CA PRO A 289 11.02 23.94 12.10
C PRO A 289 10.36 23.11 13.21
N GLY A 290 11.14 22.75 14.23
CA GLY A 290 10.66 21.97 15.37
C GLY A 290 10.59 20.46 15.14
N ALA A 291 11.03 19.96 13.98
CA ALA A 291 11.20 18.53 13.76
C ALA A 291 12.26 17.95 14.72
N VAL A 292 12.00 16.76 15.25
CA VAL A 292 12.91 16.03 16.15
C VAL A 292 13.15 14.63 15.63
N LYS A 293 14.39 14.16 15.72
CA LYS A 293 14.79 12.83 15.27
C LYS A 293 15.06 11.94 16.48
N ASP A 294 14.32 10.85 16.59
CA ASP A 294 14.59 9.75 17.50
C ASP A 294 15.40 8.66 16.78
N SER A 295 16.38 8.07 17.47
CA SER A 295 17.28 7.08 16.88
C SER A 295 16.63 5.73 16.60
N LYS A 296 15.49 5.44 17.24
CA LYS A 296 14.72 4.23 17.05
C LYS A 296 13.52 4.51 16.16
N VAL A 297 12.73 5.52 16.48
CA VAL A 297 11.43 5.76 15.86
C VAL A 297 11.57 6.62 14.59
N GLY A 298 12.71 7.28 14.35
CA GLY A 298 12.86 8.16 13.20
C GLY A 298 12.32 9.56 13.51
N TRP A 299 11.60 10.18 12.58
CA TRP A 299 11.26 11.59 12.68
C TRP A 299 9.88 11.86 13.27
N PHE A 300 9.82 12.85 14.15
CA PHE A 300 8.59 13.49 14.59
C PHE A 300 8.58 14.97 14.20
N LEU A 301 7.39 15.50 14.03
CA LEU A 301 7.11 16.86 13.61
C LEU A 301 6.17 17.53 14.62
N PRO A 302 6.16 18.86 14.75
CA PRO A 302 5.09 19.54 15.47
C PRO A 302 3.74 19.13 14.88
N CYS A 303 2.78 18.70 15.70
CA CYS A 303 1.49 18.24 15.18
C CYS A 303 0.74 19.31 14.37
N LYS A 304 1.03 20.59 14.64
CA LYS A 304 0.48 21.74 13.92
C LYS A 304 1.56 22.42 13.10
N GLY A 305 1.22 22.81 11.88
CA GLY A 305 2.13 23.50 10.96
C GLY A 305 1.47 23.74 9.60
N ASN A 306 2.12 24.53 8.78
CA ASN A 306 1.68 24.82 7.41
C ASN A 306 2.85 24.74 6.44
N TYR A 307 3.49 23.57 6.40
CA TYR A 307 4.65 23.29 5.56
C TYR A 307 4.29 22.23 4.51
N PRO A 308 3.62 22.62 3.41
CA PRO A 308 3.25 21.66 2.38
C PRO A 308 4.49 21.03 1.74
N ILE A 309 4.38 19.73 1.44
CA ILE A 309 5.34 19.02 0.58
C ILE A 309 4.84 19.11 -0.85
N LYS A 310 5.72 19.38 -1.80
CA LYS A 310 5.40 19.33 -3.22
C LYS A 310 6.27 18.29 -3.91
N ILE A 311 5.65 17.31 -4.57
CA ILE A 311 6.34 16.28 -5.35
C ILE A 311 5.95 16.45 -6.82
N THR A 312 6.94 16.39 -7.71
CA THR A 312 6.74 16.55 -9.15
C THR A 312 6.86 15.21 -9.85
N PHE A 313 5.87 14.88 -10.68
CA PHE A 313 5.84 13.71 -11.56
C PHE A 313 5.55 14.16 -12.99
N GLY A 314 6.44 13.83 -13.93
CA GLY A 314 6.36 14.37 -15.28
C GLY A 314 6.38 15.90 -15.27
N THR A 315 5.36 16.52 -15.86
CA THR A 315 5.22 17.99 -15.93
C THR A 315 4.38 18.60 -14.81
N ARG A 316 3.86 17.78 -13.88
CA ARG A 316 2.93 18.23 -12.85
C ARG A 316 3.49 18.12 -11.45
N GLN A 317 3.15 19.12 -10.63
CA GLN A 317 3.49 19.19 -9.22
C GLN A 317 2.24 18.94 -8.37
N TYR A 318 2.35 18.03 -7.40
CA TYR A 318 1.29 17.65 -6.48
C TYR A 318 1.64 18.13 -5.08
N THR A 319 0.71 18.84 -4.43
CA THR A 319 0.89 19.36 -3.09
C THR A 319 0.25 18.42 -2.07
N ILE A 320 1.06 17.96 -1.12
CA ILE A 320 0.65 17.17 0.03
C ILE A 320 0.53 18.13 1.22
N PRO A 321 -0.64 18.19 1.89
CA PRO A 321 -0.81 19.06 3.05
C PRO A 321 0.07 18.58 4.21
N TYR A 322 0.47 19.53 5.06
CA TYR A 322 1.30 19.24 6.23
C TYR A 322 0.69 18.18 7.15
N THR A 323 -0.64 18.14 7.28
CA THR A 323 -1.36 17.15 8.09
C THR A 323 -1.28 15.72 7.56
N ALA A 324 -0.96 15.52 6.28
CA ALA A 324 -0.68 14.19 5.74
C ALA A 324 0.78 13.77 6.00
N LEU A 325 1.68 14.72 6.25
CA LEU A 325 3.04 14.46 6.68
C LEU A 325 3.15 14.27 8.20
N ALA A 326 2.53 15.15 9.00
CA ALA A 326 2.45 15.02 10.44
C ALA A 326 1.24 14.15 10.80
N VAL A 327 1.47 12.86 11.02
CA VAL A 327 0.43 11.84 11.20
C VAL A 327 -0.32 12.09 12.53
N GLN A 328 -1.52 12.65 12.42
CA GLN A 328 -2.25 13.26 13.55
C GLN A 328 -2.72 12.27 14.63
N ASP A 329 -2.89 11.00 14.27
CA ASP A 329 -3.29 9.93 15.20
C ASP A 329 -2.10 9.15 15.77
N GLN A 330 -0.86 9.56 15.42
CA GLN A 330 0.38 8.97 15.90
C GLN A 330 1.24 10.02 16.60
N THR A 331 0.98 10.19 17.90
CA THR A 331 1.65 11.22 18.71
C THR A 331 2.64 10.63 19.71
N ALA A 332 3.68 11.40 20.02
CA ALA A 332 4.55 11.21 21.16
C ALA A 332 4.64 12.50 21.99
N THR A 333 5.15 12.39 23.21
CA THR A 333 5.42 13.54 24.08
C THR A 333 6.93 13.68 24.24
N THR A 334 7.46 14.88 24.00
CA THR A 334 8.88 15.18 24.21
C THR A 334 9.19 15.31 25.71
N ASP A 335 10.48 15.34 26.06
CA ASP A 335 10.93 15.60 27.44
C ASP A 335 10.49 16.97 27.98
N THR A 336 10.20 17.93 27.09
CA THR A 336 9.66 19.26 27.42
C THR A 336 8.15 19.27 27.63
N GLY A 337 7.48 18.13 27.46
CA GLY A 337 6.02 17.98 27.59
C GLY A 337 5.24 18.36 26.32
N GLU A 338 5.92 18.59 25.19
CA GLU A 338 5.27 18.96 23.93
C GLU A 338 4.77 17.73 23.17
N THR A 339 3.56 17.81 22.63
CA THR A 339 3.02 16.77 21.76
C THR A 339 3.53 16.93 20.33
N VAL A 340 4.20 15.89 19.83
CA VAL A 340 4.71 15.79 18.46
C VAL A 340 4.03 14.63 17.74
N CYS A 341 3.97 14.72 16.42
CA CYS A 341 3.32 13.75 15.54
C CYS A 341 4.39 13.01 14.73
N LEU A 342 4.20 11.71 14.51
CA LEU A 342 5.09 10.92 13.65
C LEU A 342 5.14 11.53 12.24
N SER A 343 6.33 11.58 11.66
CA SER A 343 6.46 11.94 10.24
C SER A 343 6.08 10.76 9.34
N ALA A 344 5.29 11.04 8.32
CA ALA A 344 5.01 10.09 7.26
C ALA A 344 6.16 9.92 6.26
N ALA A 345 7.17 10.80 6.26
CA ALA A 345 8.38 10.63 5.48
C ALA A 345 9.40 9.85 6.32
N MET A 346 9.42 8.53 6.11
CA MET A 346 10.21 7.59 6.87
C MET A 346 11.25 6.91 5.99
N TYR A 347 12.19 6.23 6.65
CA TYR A 347 13.20 5.43 6.00
C TYR A 347 13.36 4.11 6.74
N PRO A 348 13.92 3.10 6.06
CA PRO A 348 14.19 1.85 6.72
C PRO A 348 15.20 1.91 7.86
N THR A 349 14.81 1.49 9.06
CA THR A 349 15.66 1.57 10.26
C THR A 349 16.44 0.27 10.51
N GLY A 350 17.50 0.00 9.75
CA GLY A 350 18.41 -1.14 9.99
C GLY A 350 19.71 -1.02 9.20
N GLU A 351 20.83 -1.56 9.73
CA GLU A 351 22.18 -1.33 9.18
C GLU A 351 22.36 -1.77 7.72
N THR A 352 21.51 -2.67 7.24
CA THR A 352 21.52 -3.25 5.88
C THR A 352 20.31 -2.84 5.04
N ALA A 353 19.40 -2.05 5.59
CA ALA A 353 18.13 -1.70 4.96
C ALA A 353 18.29 -0.46 4.07
N SER A 354 18.48 -0.67 2.77
CA SER A 354 18.51 0.43 1.78
C SER A 354 17.26 0.41 0.90
N ILE A 355 16.83 1.59 0.47
CA ILE A 355 15.67 1.81 -0.41
C ILE A 355 16.18 2.55 -1.64
N SER A 356 16.14 1.88 -2.79
CA SER A 356 16.59 2.44 -4.07
C SER A 356 15.53 3.33 -4.71
N ASP A 357 14.26 2.91 -4.67
CA ASP A 357 13.13 3.71 -5.15
C ASP A 357 12.14 3.96 -4.04
N TRP A 358 11.62 5.18 -3.97
CA TRP A 358 10.65 5.58 -2.97
C TRP A 358 9.39 4.72 -3.05
N LEU A 359 8.71 4.58 -1.93
CA LEU A 359 7.37 3.99 -1.86
C LEU A 359 6.42 5.05 -1.34
N LEU A 360 5.49 5.46 -2.19
CA LEU A 360 4.50 6.47 -1.85
C LEU A 360 3.18 5.79 -1.60
N GLY A 361 2.90 5.59 -0.31
CA GLY A 361 1.66 5.02 0.17
C GLY A 361 0.56 6.05 0.40
N ASP A 362 -0.37 5.71 1.27
CA ASP A 362 -1.54 6.51 1.63
C ASP A 362 -1.25 7.98 1.95
N ALA A 363 -0.15 8.27 2.64
CA ALA A 363 0.26 9.63 2.97
C ALA A 363 0.37 10.54 1.72
N PHE A 364 0.71 9.95 0.57
CA PHE A 364 0.62 10.59 -0.73
C PHE A 364 -0.74 10.33 -1.41
N LEU A 365 -1.15 9.06 -1.53
CA LEU A 365 -2.29 8.63 -2.34
C LEU A 365 -3.65 9.18 -1.91
N LYS A 366 -3.83 9.56 -0.64
CA LYS A 366 -5.05 10.23 -0.14
C LYS A 366 -5.25 11.65 -0.67
N ASN A 367 -4.22 12.24 -1.28
CA ASN A 367 -4.22 13.65 -1.71
C ASN A 367 -4.32 13.81 -3.24
N VAL A 368 -4.39 12.69 -3.97
CA VAL A 368 -4.44 12.66 -5.44
C VAL A 368 -5.41 11.58 -5.90
N TYR A 369 -6.02 11.77 -7.07
CA TYR A 369 -6.68 10.67 -7.76
C TYR A 369 -5.64 9.92 -8.59
N THR A 370 -5.58 8.59 -8.45
CA THR A 370 -4.53 7.78 -9.07
C THR A 370 -5.13 6.79 -10.06
N VAL A 371 -4.58 6.71 -11.27
CA VAL A 371 -4.92 5.70 -12.28
C VAL A 371 -3.72 4.80 -12.52
N PHE A 372 -3.89 3.52 -12.30
CA PHE A 372 -2.96 2.46 -12.66
C PHE A 372 -3.36 1.93 -14.04
N ASP A 373 -2.67 2.40 -15.08
CA ASP A 373 -2.97 2.08 -16.47
C ASP A 373 -1.99 1.02 -16.98
N PHE A 374 -2.50 -0.18 -17.24
CA PHE A 374 -1.76 -1.32 -17.76
C PHE A 374 -2.07 -1.58 -19.23
N SER A 375 -2.59 -0.60 -19.97
CA SER A 375 -2.78 -0.69 -21.43
C SER A 375 -1.46 -0.59 -22.20
N THR A 376 -0.47 0.15 -21.68
CA THR A 376 0.86 0.27 -22.28
C THR A 376 1.73 -0.94 -21.99
N GLU A 377 2.89 -1.04 -22.65
CA GLU A 377 3.83 -2.16 -22.49
C GLU A 377 4.32 -2.27 -21.05
N LYS A 378 4.85 -1.18 -20.48
CA LYS A 378 5.38 -1.13 -19.11
C LYS A 378 4.38 -0.65 -18.06
N GLY A 379 3.18 -0.25 -18.47
CA GLY A 379 2.23 0.48 -17.65
C GLY A 379 2.58 1.97 -17.53
N ARG A 380 1.62 2.76 -17.05
CA ARG A 380 1.78 4.18 -16.73
C ARG A 380 0.88 4.56 -15.56
N ILE A 381 1.25 5.60 -14.85
CA ILE A 381 0.48 6.15 -13.74
C ILE A 381 -0.14 7.47 -14.16
N GLY A 382 -1.46 7.57 -14.04
CA GLY A 382 -2.20 8.81 -14.18
C GLY A 382 -2.44 9.47 -12.82
N LEU A 383 -2.21 10.77 -12.72
CA LEU A 383 -2.45 11.54 -11.50
C LEU A 383 -3.31 12.76 -11.79
N ALA A 384 -4.29 13.05 -10.93
CA ALA A 384 -5.16 14.21 -11.02
C ALA A 384 -5.46 14.82 -9.64
N THR A 385 -5.86 16.09 -9.65
CA THR A 385 -6.36 16.77 -8.44
C THR A 385 -7.70 16.20 -8.05
N LEU A 386 -7.92 16.01 -6.75
CA LEU A 386 -9.20 15.53 -6.23
C LEU A 386 -10.35 16.49 -6.59
N GLY A 387 -11.54 15.94 -6.86
CA GLY A 387 -12.75 16.72 -7.10
C GLY A 387 -13.30 17.31 -5.80
N SER A 388 -14.35 18.15 -5.88
CA SER A 388 -14.94 18.89 -4.74
C SER A 388 -15.50 18.03 -3.59
N GLY A 389 -15.45 16.70 -3.68
CA GLY A 389 -15.78 15.74 -2.62
C GLY A 389 -14.60 14.95 -2.02
N GLY A 390 -13.38 15.14 -2.55
CA GLY A 390 -12.14 14.56 -2.00
C GLY A 390 -11.24 15.70 -1.54
N SER A 391 -11.17 15.94 -0.23
CA SER A 391 -10.56 17.17 0.29
C SER A 391 -9.10 17.36 -0.12
N SER A 392 -8.86 18.28 -1.05
CA SER A 392 -7.74 19.22 -1.02
C SER A 392 -8.30 20.60 -1.38
N SER A 393 -8.38 21.49 -0.38
CA SER A 393 -8.74 22.88 -0.58
C SER A 393 -7.57 23.60 -1.24
N ASN A 394 -7.59 23.69 -2.56
CA ASN A 394 -6.61 24.45 -3.32
C ASN A 394 -7.00 25.93 -3.30
N SER A 395 -6.32 26.74 -2.48
CA SER A 395 -6.29 28.19 -2.67
C SER A 395 -5.17 28.52 -3.65
N SER A 396 -5.55 28.99 -4.83
CA SER A 396 -4.67 29.76 -5.71
C SER A 396 -4.25 31.03 -4.96
N LEU A 397 -3.03 31.07 -4.44
CA LEU A 397 -2.46 32.28 -3.84
C LEU A 397 -1.82 33.12 -4.95
N ASP A 398 -2.56 34.16 -5.31
CA ASP A 398 -2.05 35.34 -6.01
C ASP A 398 -1.06 36.08 -5.10
N ASN A 399 -0.01 36.61 -5.70
CA ASN A 399 1.19 37.08 -5.03
C ASN A 399 1.05 38.56 -4.67
N SER A 400 0.87 38.87 -3.38
CA SER A 400 1.11 40.23 -2.88
C SER A 400 1.87 40.19 -1.56
N THR A 401 3.09 40.68 -1.63
CA THR A 401 4.04 40.96 -0.56
C THR A 401 3.45 41.81 0.57
N ASP A 402 3.65 41.40 1.82
CA ASP A 402 4.06 42.36 2.85
C ASP A 402 4.90 41.70 3.96
N SER A 403 5.90 42.47 4.37
CA SER A 403 6.97 42.14 5.30
C SER A 403 6.59 42.34 6.76
N SER A 404 7.11 41.52 7.68
CA SER A 404 7.58 42.01 8.99
C SER A 404 8.29 40.93 9.83
N ASN A 405 9.37 41.38 10.46
CA ASN A 405 10.33 40.69 11.33
C ASN A 405 9.74 40.13 12.64
N GLY A 406 10.42 39.11 13.18
CA GLY A 406 10.27 38.71 14.59
C GLY A 406 11.23 37.59 15.02
N ASN A 407 12.49 37.95 15.29
CA ASN A 407 13.52 37.13 15.91
C ASN A 407 13.14 36.71 17.35
N SER A 408 13.45 35.47 17.74
CA SER A 408 14.19 35.20 18.99
C SER A 408 14.56 33.72 19.14
N ALA A 409 15.87 33.48 19.12
CA ALA A 409 16.53 32.24 19.48
C ALA A 409 16.66 32.09 21.01
N GLY A 410 16.62 30.85 21.51
CA GLY A 410 16.91 30.50 22.89
C GLY A 410 17.53 29.11 22.99
N SER A 411 18.84 29.08 23.16
CA SER A 411 19.71 27.92 23.33
C SER A 411 19.74 27.41 24.78
N ARG A 412 20.16 26.13 24.95
CA ARG A 412 20.74 25.42 26.13
C ARG A 412 19.83 24.28 26.60
N GLY A 413 20.26 23.05 26.85
CA GLY A 413 21.60 22.51 27.09
C GLY A 413 21.65 21.80 28.45
N ALA A 414 21.73 20.46 28.42
CA ALA A 414 22.26 19.52 29.43
C ALA A 414 21.42 19.00 30.63
N MET A 415 21.61 17.68 30.85
CA MET A 415 21.63 16.87 32.10
C MET A 415 20.38 16.06 32.57
N LEU A 416 20.44 14.74 32.26
CA LEU A 416 20.36 13.53 33.11
C LEU A 416 19.29 13.28 34.20
N SER A 417 18.82 12.01 34.17
CA SER A 417 18.51 11.07 35.28
C SER A 417 17.08 11.01 35.85
N SER A 418 16.38 9.89 35.64
CA SER A 418 15.99 8.94 36.73
C SER A 418 15.16 7.73 36.23
N MET A 419 15.31 6.62 36.96
CA MET A 419 14.78 5.26 36.74
C MET A 419 13.35 5.04 37.26
N LEU A 420 12.66 3.99 36.78
CA LEU A 420 12.18 2.80 37.55
C LEU A 420 11.52 1.79 36.57
N GLN A 421 12.04 0.56 36.43
CA GLN A 421 11.63 -0.72 37.06
C GLN A 421 10.18 -1.16 36.70
N ALA A 422 9.87 -2.40 36.29
CA ALA A 422 10.42 -3.70 36.68
C ALA A 422 10.08 -4.80 35.64
N LEU A 423 10.95 -5.81 35.48
CA LEU A 423 10.65 -7.21 35.83
C LEU A 423 11.93 -8.06 35.77
N THR A 424 12.04 -9.01 36.68
CA THR A 424 13.29 -9.64 37.14
C THR A 424 13.28 -11.15 36.89
N VAL A 425 14.49 -11.68 36.63
CA VAL A 425 15.04 -13.05 36.87
C VAL A 425 14.73 -14.21 35.90
N ILE A 426 15.85 -14.86 35.50
CA ILE A 426 16.18 -16.31 35.28
C ILE A 426 16.79 -16.47 33.88
N ALA A 427 17.99 -17.01 33.58
CA ALA A 427 19.06 -17.75 34.29
C ALA A 427 20.41 -17.46 33.58
N VAL A 428 21.51 -17.25 34.30
CA VAL A 428 22.68 -18.17 34.48
C VAL A 428 23.24 -18.85 33.21
N ALA A 429 24.44 -18.39 32.83
CA ALA A 429 25.63 -19.06 32.29
C ALA A 429 25.52 -20.43 31.59
N VAL A 430 26.26 -20.62 30.48
CA VAL A 430 27.58 -21.27 30.44
C VAL A 430 28.21 -21.10 29.04
N ALA A 431 29.54 -21.08 29.06
CA ALA A 431 30.50 -20.81 28.01
C ALA A 431 30.59 -21.85 26.88
N THR A 432 31.17 -21.38 25.76
CA THR A 432 32.12 -22.03 24.83
C THR A 432 31.88 -23.47 24.40
N PHE A 433 31.89 -23.74 23.09
CA PHE A 433 32.98 -24.48 22.41
C PHE A 433 32.86 -24.33 20.88
N ALA A 434 34.03 -24.17 20.26
CA ALA A 434 34.44 -24.46 18.87
C ALA A 434 33.50 -24.17 17.69
#